data_AF-A0AAU0WQN3-F1
#
_entry.id   AF-A0AAU0WQN3-F1
#
_cell.length_a   1.000
_cell.length_b   1.000
_cell.length_c   1.000
_cell.angle_alpha   90.00
_cell.angle_beta   90.00
_cell.angle_gamma   90.00
#
_symmetry.space_group_name_H-M   'P 1'
#
loop_
_entity.id
_entity.type
_entity.pdbx_description
1 polymer ?
#
loop_
_entity_poly.entity_id
_entity_poly.type
_entity_poly.pdbx_seq_one_letter_code
_entity_poly.pdbx_strand_id
1 'polypeptide(L)'
;MTARYVPAPDASSVGGDWYDAFALAAHAPALAIGDVVGHDLDAAAGMAQVRNMLRAFAWSHPEATPSAVVTRLDEAVMHIAEVPMATMLLARLTLGDDTLWHLRWTNAGHPPPLLITHDGQTRYLEEAHRILLGTGVTRPRPDAVTVLPPQATLLLYTDGLVESPHHSIDHGLDRLRRHAASLAHRPLDAFCDLLLDQVRPSDNDDDVAMIALCTPLP
;
A
#
# COMPACT_ATOMS: atom_id res chain seq x y z
N MET A 1 -1.16 13.67 -5.52
CA MET A 1 -0.57 12.45 -4.93
C MET A 1 0.94 12.61 -4.92
N THR A 2 1.62 11.97 -3.99
CA THR A 2 3.08 11.97 -3.88
C THR A 2 3.51 10.54 -3.52
N ALA A 3 4.66 10.10 -4.03
CA ALA A 3 5.28 8.84 -3.65
C ALA A 3 6.76 9.03 -3.30
N ARG A 4 7.29 8.12 -2.49
CA ARG A 4 8.72 8.01 -2.17
C ARG A 4 9.13 6.54 -2.18
N TYR A 5 10.36 6.31 -2.60
CA TYR A 5 11.03 5.02 -2.53
C TYR A 5 12.43 5.24 -1.97
N VAL A 6 12.78 4.54 -0.90
CA VAL A 6 14.11 4.58 -0.28
C VAL A 6 14.67 3.17 -0.32
N PRO A 7 15.69 2.89 -1.14
CA PRO A 7 16.28 1.56 -1.19
C PRO A 7 17.10 1.27 0.07
N ALA A 8 17.22 -0.01 0.42
CA ALA A 8 18.12 -0.54 1.43
C ALA A 8 19.59 -0.16 1.11
N PRO A 9 20.43 0.19 2.12
CA PRO A 9 21.79 0.71 1.90
C PRO A 9 22.72 -0.25 1.13
N ASP A 10 22.58 -1.55 1.34
CA ASP A 10 23.42 -2.60 0.76
C ASP A 10 22.73 -3.39 -0.38
N ALA A 11 21.47 -3.06 -0.70
CA ALA A 11 20.78 -3.65 -1.84
C ALA A 11 21.35 -3.09 -3.15
N SER A 12 21.33 -3.91 -4.21
CA SER A 12 21.75 -3.52 -5.54
C SER A 12 20.76 -2.55 -6.19
N SER A 13 20.44 -1.39 -5.58
CA SER A 13 19.48 -0.39 -6.08
C SER A 13 18.07 -0.90 -6.47
N VAL A 14 17.77 -2.16 -6.18
CA VAL A 14 16.60 -2.89 -6.61
C VAL A 14 16.13 -3.72 -5.42
N GLY A 15 14.90 -3.47 -4.99
CA GLY A 15 14.31 -4.04 -3.79
C GLY A 15 13.04 -4.85 -4.04
N GLY A 16 12.56 -5.50 -2.98
CA GLY A 16 11.30 -6.27 -2.96
C GLY A 16 10.06 -5.39 -2.95
N ASP A 17 10.20 -4.17 -2.41
CA ASP A 17 9.14 -3.17 -2.30
C ASP A 17 8.70 -2.58 -3.65
N TRP A 18 7.41 -2.34 -3.81
CA TRP A 18 6.88 -1.56 -4.93
C TRP A 18 5.62 -0.79 -4.56
N TYR A 19 5.38 0.29 -5.31
CA TYR A 19 4.08 0.93 -5.39
C TYR A 19 3.65 1.06 -6.85
N ASP A 20 2.36 1.25 -7.07
CA ASP A 20 1.79 1.57 -8.36
C ASP A 20 0.56 2.48 -8.23
N ALA A 21 0.38 3.38 -9.19
CA ALA A 21 -0.79 4.23 -9.32
C ALA A 21 -1.22 4.31 -10.78
N PHE A 22 -2.45 3.88 -11.07
CA PHE A 22 -2.91 3.76 -12.45
C PHE A 22 -4.42 3.99 -12.57
N ALA A 23 -4.85 4.40 -13.76
CA ALA A 23 -6.26 4.48 -14.08
C ALA A 23 -6.77 3.12 -14.55
N LEU A 24 -7.93 2.70 -14.04
CA LEU A 24 -8.73 1.61 -14.61
C LEU A 24 -9.59 2.14 -15.77
N ALA A 25 -10.36 1.26 -16.41
CA ALA A 25 -11.38 1.70 -17.36
C ALA A 25 -12.35 2.70 -16.69
N ALA A 26 -12.89 3.63 -17.47
CA ALA A 26 -13.67 4.78 -16.99
C ALA A 26 -12.91 5.75 -16.04
N HIS A 27 -11.57 5.75 -16.09
CA HIS A 27 -10.70 6.67 -15.35
C HIS A 27 -10.74 6.55 -13.82
N ALA A 28 -11.25 5.44 -13.28
CA ALA A 28 -11.23 5.19 -11.84
C ALA A 28 -9.78 4.97 -11.35
N PRO A 29 -9.26 5.78 -10.40
CA PRO A 29 -7.90 5.60 -9.90
C PRO A 29 -7.76 4.31 -9.08
N ALA A 30 -6.68 3.59 -9.29
CA ALA A 30 -6.24 2.46 -8.49
C ALA A 30 -4.85 2.76 -7.91
N LEU A 31 -4.66 2.36 -6.65
CA LEU A 31 -3.39 2.40 -5.96
C LEU A 31 -3.02 0.97 -5.56
N ALA A 32 -1.78 0.59 -5.76
CA ALA A 32 -1.23 -0.64 -5.26
C ALA A 32 0.07 -0.38 -4.52
N ILE A 33 0.34 -1.18 -3.51
CA ILE A 33 1.63 -1.24 -2.82
C ILE A 33 1.86 -2.67 -2.39
N GLY A 34 3.11 -3.09 -2.28
CA GLY A 34 3.43 -4.39 -1.73
C GLY A 34 4.91 -4.55 -1.50
N ASP A 35 5.22 -5.69 -0.90
CA ASP A 35 6.57 -6.15 -0.61
C ASP A 35 6.68 -7.65 -0.95
N VAL A 36 7.76 -8.01 -1.63
CA VAL A 36 8.11 -9.37 -1.99
C VAL A 36 9.19 -9.85 -1.04
N VAL A 37 9.05 -11.06 -0.52
CA VAL A 37 10.09 -11.66 0.33
C VAL A 37 11.41 -11.77 -0.44
N GLY A 38 12.44 -11.09 0.05
CA GLY A 38 13.79 -11.07 -0.50
C GLY A 38 14.16 -9.74 -1.12
N HIS A 39 15.46 -9.47 -1.24
CA HIS A 39 15.99 -8.17 -1.69
C HIS A 39 17.08 -8.34 -2.76
N ASP A 40 17.07 -9.47 -3.48
CA ASP A 40 18.01 -9.79 -4.55
C ASP A 40 17.39 -9.61 -5.94
N LEU A 41 18.16 -9.91 -6.98
CA LEU A 41 17.72 -9.77 -8.37
C LEU A 41 16.53 -10.69 -8.71
N ASP A 42 16.42 -11.85 -8.05
CA ASP A 42 15.33 -12.79 -8.27
C ASP A 42 14.04 -12.25 -7.62
N ALA A 43 14.14 -11.70 -6.40
CA ALA A 43 13.04 -11.00 -5.75
C ALA A 43 12.54 -9.80 -6.57
N ALA A 44 13.46 -9.03 -7.17
CA ALA A 44 13.12 -7.94 -8.06
C ALA A 44 12.38 -8.38 -9.33
N ALA A 45 12.82 -9.48 -9.94
CA ALA A 45 12.19 -10.05 -11.12
C ALA A 45 10.77 -10.53 -10.79
N GLY A 46 10.60 -11.24 -9.67
CA GLY A 46 9.28 -11.68 -9.23
C GLY A 46 8.36 -10.54 -8.78
N MET A 47 8.88 -9.51 -8.11
CA MET A 47 8.14 -8.27 -7.85
C MET A 47 7.60 -7.66 -9.14
N ALA A 48 8.45 -7.55 -10.17
CA ALA A 48 8.03 -7.01 -11.47
C ALA A 48 6.93 -7.88 -12.12
N GLN A 49 7.03 -9.20 -12.00
CA GLN A 49 5.98 -10.13 -12.46
C GLN A 49 4.67 -9.89 -11.70
N VAL A 50 4.69 -9.86 -10.37
CA VAL A 50 3.51 -9.62 -9.50
C VAL A 50 2.85 -8.29 -9.86
N ARG A 51 3.62 -7.20 -9.90
CA ARG A 51 3.12 -5.84 -10.23
C ARG A 51 2.46 -5.80 -11.60
N ASN A 52 3.09 -6.38 -12.62
CA ASN A 52 2.58 -6.35 -13.99
C ASN A 52 1.34 -7.25 -14.16
N MET A 53 1.30 -8.42 -13.52
CA MET A 53 0.11 -9.28 -13.50
C MET A 53 -1.07 -8.60 -12.81
N LEU A 54 -0.84 -7.99 -11.64
CA LEU A 54 -1.85 -7.22 -10.90
C LEU A 54 -2.48 -6.16 -11.81
N ARG A 55 -1.64 -5.34 -12.44
CA ARG A 55 -2.08 -4.28 -13.36
C ARG A 55 -2.87 -4.84 -14.53
N ALA A 56 -2.43 -5.95 -15.14
CA ALA A 56 -3.12 -6.60 -16.25
C ALA A 56 -4.50 -7.15 -15.83
N PHE A 57 -4.60 -7.81 -14.67
CA PHE A 57 -5.87 -8.32 -14.16
C PHE A 57 -6.84 -7.20 -13.79
N ALA A 58 -6.36 -6.15 -13.12
CA ALA A 58 -7.17 -4.99 -12.77
C ALA A 58 -7.70 -4.27 -14.01
N TRP A 59 -6.85 -4.08 -15.04
CA TRP A 59 -7.25 -3.42 -16.28
C TRP A 59 -8.23 -4.25 -17.11
N SER A 60 -8.02 -5.56 -17.21
CA SER A 60 -8.87 -6.45 -18.03
C SER A 60 -10.24 -6.73 -17.42
N HIS A 61 -10.44 -6.49 -16.12
CA HIS A 61 -11.69 -6.71 -15.41
C HIS A 61 -12.12 -5.46 -14.63
N PRO A 62 -12.51 -4.37 -15.32
CA PRO A 62 -12.76 -3.07 -14.69
C PRO A 62 -13.94 -3.06 -13.70
N GLU A 63 -14.85 -4.02 -13.81
CA GLU A 63 -15.98 -4.19 -12.88
C GLU A 63 -15.65 -5.12 -11.70
N ALA A 64 -14.48 -5.79 -11.72
CA ALA A 64 -14.07 -6.65 -10.62
C ALA A 64 -13.76 -5.83 -9.36
N THR A 65 -14.08 -6.40 -8.21
CA THR A 65 -13.67 -5.83 -6.93
C THR A 65 -12.16 -6.05 -6.71
N PRO A 66 -11.50 -5.22 -5.88
CA PRO A 66 -10.10 -5.45 -5.51
C PRO A 66 -9.82 -6.87 -5.03
N SER A 67 -10.68 -7.44 -4.18
CA SER A 67 -10.52 -8.82 -3.70
C SER A 67 -10.55 -9.86 -4.82
N ALA A 68 -11.40 -9.69 -5.85
CA ALA A 68 -11.47 -10.61 -6.98
C ALA A 68 -10.21 -10.54 -7.85
N VAL A 69 -9.69 -9.33 -8.08
CA VAL A 69 -8.41 -9.12 -8.79
C VAL A 69 -7.27 -9.78 -8.04
N VAL A 70 -7.17 -9.52 -6.72
CA VAL A 70 -6.08 -10.07 -5.89
C VAL A 70 -6.20 -11.58 -5.71
N THR A 71 -7.41 -12.14 -5.67
CA THR A 71 -7.61 -13.61 -5.63
C THR A 71 -7.04 -14.26 -6.89
N ARG A 72 -7.32 -13.68 -8.07
CA ARG A 72 -6.76 -14.17 -9.33
C ARG A 72 -5.24 -13.99 -9.42
N LEU A 73 -4.72 -12.93 -8.83
CA LEU A 73 -3.27 -12.73 -8.70
C LEU A 73 -2.65 -13.82 -7.82
N ASP A 74 -3.25 -14.13 -6.67
CA ASP A 74 -2.77 -15.16 -5.73
C ASP A 74 -2.65 -16.54 -6.44
N GLU A 75 -3.66 -16.89 -7.24
CA GLU A 75 -3.64 -18.09 -8.09
C GLU A 75 -2.50 -18.08 -9.12
N ALA A 76 -2.28 -16.94 -9.78
CA ALA A 76 -1.22 -16.79 -10.78
C ALA A 76 0.18 -16.82 -10.16
N VAL A 77 0.38 -16.18 -9.01
CA VAL A 77 1.66 -16.12 -8.31
C VAL A 77 2.19 -17.52 -8.01
N MET A 78 1.33 -18.45 -7.59
CA MET A 78 1.72 -19.85 -7.31
C MET A 78 2.25 -20.63 -8.53
N HIS A 79 1.99 -20.16 -9.75
CA HIS A 79 2.30 -20.89 -10.98
C HIS A 79 3.23 -20.15 -11.93
N ILE A 80 3.30 -18.83 -11.81
CA ILE A 80 4.01 -17.96 -12.76
C ILE A 80 5.15 -17.22 -12.08
N ALA A 81 4.95 -16.78 -10.84
CA ALA A 81 5.92 -15.92 -10.19
C ALA A 81 7.08 -16.73 -9.60
N GLU A 82 8.29 -16.23 -9.75
CA GLU A 82 9.49 -16.84 -9.16
C GLU A 82 9.69 -16.46 -7.68
N VAL A 83 8.70 -15.81 -7.07
CA VAL A 83 8.73 -15.37 -5.67
C VAL A 83 7.88 -16.26 -4.78
N PRO A 84 8.40 -16.64 -3.59
CA PRO A 84 7.70 -17.60 -2.73
C PRO A 84 6.42 -17.00 -2.12
N MET A 85 6.48 -15.74 -1.67
CA MET A 85 5.38 -15.04 -1.02
C MET A 85 5.54 -13.53 -1.21
N ALA A 86 4.42 -12.81 -1.16
CA ALA A 86 4.40 -11.36 -1.22
C ALA A 86 3.25 -10.79 -0.39
N THR A 87 3.50 -9.68 0.31
CA THR A 87 2.45 -8.85 0.89
C THR A 87 1.99 -7.81 -0.12
N MET A 88 0.71 -7.47 -0.14
CA MET A 88 0.26 -6.35 -0.97
C MET A 88 -1.07 -5.75 -0.54
N LEU A 89 -1.36 -4.55 -1.02
CA LEU A 89 -2.65 -3.90 -0.93
C LEU A 89 -3.07 -3.36 -2.28
N LEU A 90 -4.33 -3.61 -2.66
CA LEU A 90 -4.96 -3.00 -3.84
C LEU A 90 -6.14 -2.15 -3.37
N ALA A 91 -6.12 -0.88 -3.75
CA ALA A 91 -7.17 0.08 -3.51
C ALA A 91 -7.71 0.65 -4.82
N ARG A 92 -9.02 0.88 -4.87
CA ARG A 92 -9.73 1.58 -5.94
C ARG A 92 -10.50 2.75 -5.36
N LEU A 93 -10.42 3.89 -6.04
CA LEU A 93 -11.17 5.09 -5.73
C LEU A 93 -12.33 5.28 -6.71
N THR A 94 -13.48 5.64 -6.17
CA THR A 94 -14.67 6.01 -6.95
C THR A 94 -15.32 7.24 -6.33
N LEU A 95 -15.84 8.13 -7.16
CA LEU A 95 -16.65 9.26 -6.70
C LEU A 95 -18.08 8.76 -6.46
N GLY A 96 -18.60 8.95 -5.25
CA GLY A 96 -19.97 8.60 -4.91
C GLY A 96 -20.97 9.67 -5.38
N ASP A 97 -22.26 9.33 -5.34
CA ASP A 97 -23.36 10.28 -5.61
C ASP A 97 -23.40 11.44 -4.60
N ASP A 98 -22.78 11.24 -3.43
CA ASP A 98 -22.56 12.23 -2.38
C ASP A 98 -21.40 13.20 -2.68
N THR A 99 -20.77 13.09 -3.86
CA THR A 99 -19.57 13.84 -4.27
C THR A 99 -18.33 13.58 -3.42
N LEU A 100 -18.38 12.57 -2.54
CA LEU A 100 -17.23 12.16 -1.74
C LEU A 100 -16.48 11.03 -2.43
N TRP A 101 -15.20 10.91 -2.10
CA TRP A 101 -14.38 9.82 -2.59
C TRP A 101 -14.60 8.58 -1.73
N HIS A 102 -14.93 7.46 -2.35
CA HIS A 102 -15.06 6.16 -1.71
C HIS A 102 -13.83 5.33 -2.05
N LEU A 103 -13.19 4.78 -1.01
CA LEU A 103 -12.10 3.83 -1.12
C LEU A 103 -12.68 2.43 -0.96
N ARG A 104 -12.48 1.57 -1.96
CA ARG A 104 -12.64 0.12 -1.80
C ARG A 104 -11.26 -0.52 -1.88
N TRP A 105 -10.92 -1.37 -0.91
CA TRP A 105 -9.60 -2.01 -0.90
C TRP A 105 -9.66 -3.44 -0.40
N THR A 106 -8.61 -4.18 -0.73
CA THR A 106 -8.30 -5.48 -0.16
C THR A 106 -6.84 -5.52 0.28
N ASN A 107 -6.53 -6.26 1.33
CA ASN A 107 -5.17 -6.33 1.88
C ASN A 107 -4.74 -7.81 2.02
N ALA A 108 -3.61 -8.14 1.41
CA ALA A 108 -2.93 -9.43 1.45
C ALA A 108 -1.67 -9.35 2.30
N GLY A 109 -1.85 -9.36 3.62
CA GLY A 109 -0.78 -9.45 4.62
C GLY A 109 0.07 -8.20 4.77
N HIS A 110 -0.32 -7.09 4.15
CA HIS A 110 0.43 -5.85 4.11
C HIS A 110 0.05 -4.95 5.30
N PRO A 111 0.93 -4.02 5.75
CA PRO A 111 0.57 -3.04 6.77
C PRO A 111 -0.73 -2.28 6.43
N PRO A 112 -1.58 -1.98 7.42
CA PRO A 112 -2.86 -1.32 7.17
C PRO A 112 -2.64 0.13 6.71
N PRO A 113 -3.36 0.62 5.68
CA PRO A 113 -3.31 2.02 5.30
C PRO A 113 -3.68 2.93 6.46
N LEU A 114 -3.05 4.09 6.51
CA LEU A 114 -3.38 5.14 7.47
C LEU A 114 -4.24 6.19 6.78
N LEU A 115 -5.45 6.42 7.31
CA LEU A 115 -6.29 7.55 6.95
C LEU A 115 -6.02 8.69 7.95
N ILE A 116 -5.66 9.86 7.44
CA ILE A 116 -5.44 11.08 8.20
C ILE A 116 -6.46 12.11 7.72
N THR A 117 -7.35 12.54 8.60
CA THR A 117 -8.32 13.60 8.30
C THR A 117 -7.67 14.97 8.38
N HIS A 118 -8.33 15.99 7.81
CA HIS A 118 -7.79 17.35 7.81
C HIS A 118 -7.58 17.91 9.22
N ASP A 119 -8.40 17.53 10.20
CA ASP A 119 -8.27 17.90 11.62
C ASP A 119 -7.23 17.07 12.39
N GLY A 120 -6.44 16.25 11.69
CA GLY A 120 -5.35 15.47 12.28
C GLY A 120 -5.81 14.21 13.02
N GLN A 121 -7.06 13.78 12.88
CA GLN A 121 -7.47 12.45 13.36
C GLN A 121 -6.89 11.37 12.45
N THR A 122 -6.46 10.27 13.06
CA THR A 122 -5.82 9.17 12.33
C THR A 122 -6.51 7.85 12.62
N ARG A 123 -6.71 7.03 11.59
CA ARG A 123 -7.30 5.70 11.69
C ARG A 123 -6.62 4.71 10.75
N TYR A 124 -6.23 3.57 11.28
CA TYR A 124 -5.78 2.44 10.46
C TYR A 124 -6.97 1.72 9.83
N LEU A 125 -6.84 1.35 8.56
CA LEU A 125 -7.85 0.67 7.75
C LEU A 125 -7.62 -0.85 7.74
N GLU A 126 -7.98 -1.52 8.83
CA GLU A 126 -7.66 -2.93 9.12
C GLU A 126 -8.70 -3.92 8.59
N GLU A 127 -9.88 -3.45 8.19
CA GLU A 127 -11.08 -4.28 7.97
C GLU A 127 -10.91 -5.31 6.83
N ALA A 128 -9.99 -5.06 5.90
CA ALA A 128 -9.71 -5.94 4.76
C ALA A 128 -8.51 -6.88 4.92
N HIS A 129 -7.80 -6.86 6.06
CA HIS A 129 -6.55 -7.59 6.24
C HIS A 129 -6.72 -9.11 6.20
N ARG A 130 -5.98 -9.81 5.33
CA ARG A 130 -5.98 -11.27 5.20
C ARG A 130 -4.59 -11.80 4.89
N ILE A 131 -4.46 -13.12 4.76
CA ILE A 131 -3.21 -13.80 4.46
C ILE A 131 -2.52 -13.24 3.21
N LEU A 132 -1.19 -13.18 3.24
CA LEU A 132 -0.31 -12.82 2.12
C LEU A 132 -0.47 -13.77 0.93
N LEU A 133 0.08 -13.35 -0.22
CA LEU A 133 0.02 -14.12 -1.47
C LEU A 133 0.98 -15.32 -1.44
N GLY A 134 0.69 -16.33 -2.25
CA GLY A 134 1.60 -17.46 -2.51
C GLY A 134 1.59 -18.56 -1.45
N THR A 135 0.72 -18.46 -0.43
CA THR A 135 0.69 -19.44 0.68
C THR A 135 0.05 -20.79 0.35
N GLY A 136 -0.63 -20.90 -0.79
CA GLY A 136 -1.43 -22.09 -1.14
C GLY A 136 -2.72 -22.26 -0.32
N VAL A 137 -3.01 -21.35 0.61
CA VAL A 137 -4.19 -21.42 1.48
C VAL A 137 -5.34 -20.65 0.83
N THR A 138 -6.34 -21.37 0.31
CA THR A 138 -7.55 -20.75 -0.25
C THR A 138 -8.48 -20.30 0.88
N ARG A 139 -8.55 -18.99 1.12
CA ARG A 139 -9.54 -18.36 2.01
C ARG A 139 -10.20 -17.17 1.32
N PRO A 140 -11.51 -16.92 1.55
CA PRO A 140 -12.17 -15.74 1.01
C PRO A 140 -11.46 -14.46 1.47
N ARG A 141 -11.10 -13.62 0.50
CA ARG A 141 -10.53 -12.30 0.74
C ARG A 141 -11.64 -11.25 0.71
N PRO A 142 -11.81 -10.41 1.75
CA PRO A 142 -12.84 -9.39 1.77
C PRO A 142 -12.40 -8.18 0.96
N ASP A 143 -13.39 -7.42 0.51
CA ASP A 143 -13.24 -5.99 0.27
C ASP A 143 -13.73 -5.25 1.51
N ALA A 144 -13.03 -4.19 1.90
CA ALA A 144 -13.57 -3.17 2.78
C ALA A 144 -13.86 -1.90 1.99
N VAL A 145 -14.77 -1.07 2.52
CA VAL A 145 -15.16 0.21 1.92
C VAL A 145 -15.18 1.28 2.99
N THR A 146 -14.68 2.46 2.66
CA THR A 146 -14.72 3.63 3.54
C THR A 146 -14.80 4.90 2.72
N VAL A 147 -15.48 5.90 3.27
CA VAL A 147 -15.53 7.24 2.68
C VAL A 147 -14.28 7.99 3.10
N LEU A 148 -13.61 8.62 2.15
CA LEU A 148 -12.50 9.53 2.39
C LEU A 148 -13.06 10.95 2.54
N PRO A 149 -12.98 11.56 3.73
CA PRO A 149 -13.43 12.94 3.92
C PRO A 149 -12.67 13.90 2.99
N PRO A 150 -13.22 15.08 2.68
CA PRO A 150 -12.48 16.11 1.96
C PRO A 150 -11.16 16.46 2.65
N GLN A 151 -10.12 16.70 1.85
CA GLN A 151 -8.78 17.05 2.33
C GLN A 151 -8.14 16.01 3.27
N ALA A 152 -8.65 14.79 3.28
CA ALA A 152 -8.04 13.69 4.00
C ALA A 152 -6.86 13.12 3.20
N THR A 153 -5.79 12.76 3.91
CA THR A 153 -4.64 12.04 3.34
C THR A 153 -4.79 10.55 3.61
N LEU A 154 -4.78 9.75 2.55
CA LEU A 154 -4.62 8.30 2.60
C LEU A 154 -3.13 7.99 2.37
N LEU A 155 -2.51 7.30 3.31
CA LEU A 155 -1.12 6.86 3.26
C LEU A 155 -1.05 5.34 3.18
N LEU A 156 -0.42 4.83 2.13
CA LEU A 156 -0.01 3.43 1.97
C LEU A 156 1.52 3.38 2.10
N TYR A 157 2.04 2.39 2.78
CA TYR A 157 3.46 2.26 3.11
C TYR A 157 3.83 0.78 3.30
N THR A 158 5.07 0.43 3.00
CA THR A 158 5.66 -0.88 3.34
C THR A 158 6.15 -0.89 4.79
N ASP A 159 6.37 -2.09 5.33
CA ASP A 159 6.81 -2.29 6.71
C ASP A 159 8.17 -1.65 7.00
N GLY A 160 9.05 -1.48 6.02
CA GLY A 160 10.29 -0.71 6.19
C GLY A 160 10.09 0.75 6.67
N LEU A 161 8.88 1.32 6.59
CA LEU A 161 8.61 2.60 7.25
C LEU A 161 8.53 2.50 8.78
N VAL A 162 8.05 1.38 9.30
CA VAL A 162 7.57 1.22 10.69
C VAL A 162 8.30 0.14 11.48
N GLU A 163 8.81 -0.90 10.82
CA GLU A 163 9.47 -2.04 11.41
C GLU A 163 10.90 -1.71 11.85
N SER A 164 11.29 -2.27 13.00
CA SER A 164 12.62 -2.15 13.58
C SER A 164 12.95 -3.48 14.25
N PRO A 165 14.19 -3.99 14.14
CA PRO A 165 14.62 -5.20 14.85
C PRO A 165 14.48 -5.13 16.37
N HIS A 166 14.38 -3.92 16.93
CA HIS A 166 14.40 -3.67 18.37
C HIS A 166 13.06 -3.25 18.96
N HIS A 167 12.04 -3.01 18.14
CA HIS A 167 10.73 -2.53 18.59
C HIS A 167 9.60 -3.36 17.97
N SER A 168 8.47 -3.45 18.68
CA SER A 168 7.29 -4.07 18.10
C SER A 168 6.72 -3.23 16.95
N ILE A 169 6.07 -3.89 16.01
CA ILE A 169 5.34 -3.24 14.91
C ILE A 169 4.33 -2.20 15.44
N ASP A 170 3.64 -2.50 16.55
CA ASP A 170 2.67 -1.60 17.18
C ASP A 170 3.30 -0.27 17.60
N HIS A 171 4.55 -0.28 18.07
CA HIS A 171 5.28 0.93 18.42
C HIS A 171 5.63 1.76 17.17
N GLY A 172 6.00 1.09 16.07
CA GLY A 172 6.20 1.70 14.75
C GLY A 172 4.94 2.37 14.23
N LEU A 173 3.80 1.67 14.28
CA LEU A 173 2.49 2.17 13.91
C LEU A 173 2.08 3.37 14.79
N ASP A 174 2.23 3.28 16.11
CA ASP A 174 1.92 4.40 16.99
C ASP A 174 2.77 5.65 16.69
N ARG A 175 4.06 5.45 16.39
CA ARG A 175 4.96 6.54 15.95
C ARG A 175 4.47 7.14 14.63
N LEU A 176 4.13 6.30 13.64
CA LEU A 176 3.65 6.74 12.33
C LEU A 176 2.39 7.60 12.46
N ARG A 177 1.35 7.10 13.14
CA ARG A 177 0.07 7.83 13.27
C ARG A 177 0.24 9.17 13.98
N ARG A 178 1.08 9.25 15.03
CA ARG A 178 1.32 10.51 15.76
C ARG A 178 2.00 11.55 14.91
N HIS A 179 3.05 11.18 14.17
CA HIS A 179 3.74 12.13 13.29
C HIS A 179 2.86 12.54 12.12
N ALA A 180 2.14 11.59 11.51
CA ALA A 180 1.23 11.88 10.40
C ALA A 180 0.10 12.84 10.81
N ALA A 181 -0.46 12.67 12.02
CA ALA A 181 -1.43 13.60 12.60
C ALA A 181 -0.88 15.03 12.68
N SER A 182 0.35 15.19 13.16
CA SER A 182 0.99 16.52 13.31
C SER A 182 1.30 17.20 11.97
N LEU A 183 1.31 16.42 10.88
CA LEU A 183 1.64 16.88 9.53
C LEU A 183 0.40 17.02 8.63
N ALA A 184 -0.82 16.84 9.15
CA ALA A 184 -2.06 16.77 8.35
C ALA A 184 -2.33 17.98 7.43
N HIS A 185 -1.78 19.16 7.75
CA HIS A 185 -1.91 20.38 6.96
C HIS A 185 -0.72 20.66 6.02
N ARG A 186 0.30 19.80 6.01
CA ARG A 186 1.47 20.00 5.17
C ARG A 186 1.17 19.60 3.73
N PRO A 187 1.78 20.27 2.74
CA PRO A 187 1.78 19.77 1.37
C PRO A 187 2.33 18.35 1.31
N LEU A 188 1.78 17.50 0.43
CA LEU A 188 2.11 16.06 0.40
C LEU A 188 3.62 15.77 0.25
N ASP A 189 4.36 16.58 -0.51
CA ASP A 189 5.82 16.41 -0.62
C ASP A 189 6.52 16.58 0.73
N ALA A 190 6.25 17.68 1.42
CA ALA A 190 6.78 17.92 2.76
C ALA A 190 6.26 16.92 3.79
N PHE A 191 5.01 16.46 3.67
CA PHE A 191 4.44 15.42 4.51
C PHE A 191 5.22 14.11 4.40
N CYS A 192 5.46 13.63 3.17
CA CYS A 192 6.22 12.40 2.92
C CYS A 192 7.68 12.52 3.37
N ASP A 193 8.35 13.63 3.06
CA ASP A 193 9.75 13.84 3.42
C ASP A 193 9.95 13.87 4.94
N LEU A 194 9.08 14.60 5.66
CA LEU A 194 9.14 14.69 7.12
C LEU A 194 8.75 13.37 7.79
N LEU A 195 7.79 12.62 7.23
CA LEU A 195 7.46 11.29 7.76
C LEU A 195 8.62 10.31 7.62
N LEU A 196 9.30 10.29 6.47
CA LEU A 196 10.49 9.45 6.28
C LEU A 196 11.56 9.78 7.32
N ASP A 197 11.86 11.06 7.51
CA ASP A 197 12.89 11.52 8.44
C ASP A 197 12.55 11.23 9.92
N GLN A 198 11.28 11.34 10.31
CA GLN A 198 10.86 11.25 11.71
C GLN A 198 10.39 9.85 12.14
N VAL A 199 9.91 9.04 11.20
CA VAL A 199 9.31 7.73 11.51
C VAL A 199 10.24 6.57 11.19
N ARG A 200 11.05 6.65 10.13
CA ARG A 200 11.94 5.55 9.74
C ARG A 200 12.96 5.31 10.86
N PRO A 201 13.05 4.09 11.40
CA PRO A 201 14.07 3.77 12.40
C PRO A 201 15.47 3.94 11.82
N SER A 202 16.40 4.48 12.62
CA SER A 202 17.79 4.70 12.19
C SER A 202 18.56 3.40 11.94
N ASP A 203 18.07 2.31 12.52
CA ASP A 203 18.59 0.94 12.42
C ASP A 203 17.84 0.11 11.36
N ASN A 204 16.97 0.72 10.56
CA ASN A 204 16.28 -0.01 9.50
C ASN A 204 17.08 -0.02 8.20
N ASP A 205 17.50 -1.23 7.82
CA ASP A 205 18.20 -1.53 6.58
C ASP A 205 17.27 -1.99 5.44
N ASP A 206 15.96 -1.96 5.64
CA ASP A 206 14.97 -2.38 4.63
C ASP A 206 14.60 -1.26 3.65
N ASP A 207 14.06 -1.68 2.51
CA ASP A 207 13.45 -0.80 1.52
C ASP A 207 12.21 -0.09 2.10
N VAL A 208 11.90 1.10 1.59
CA VAL A 208 10.68 1.81 1.97
C VAL A 208 9.98 2.33 0.72
N ALA A 209 8.79 1.81 0.43
CA ALA A 209 7.84 2.43 -0.47
C ALA A 209 6.73 3.15 0.32
N MET A 210 6.34 4.34 -0.15
CA MET A 210 5.12 5.00 0.32
C MET A 210 4.41 5.76 -0.79
N ILE A 211 3.08 5.79 -0.72
CA ILE A 211 2.24 6.63 -1.57
C ILE A 211 1.19 7.34 -0.72
N ALA A 212 1.13 8.66 -0.86
CA ALA A 212 0.18 9.54 -0.20
C ALA A 212 -0.77 10.18 -1.22
N LEU A 213 -2.07 10.06 -0.96
CA LEU A 213 -3.14 10.68 -1.74
C LEU A 213 -3.95 11.61 -0.84
N CYS A 214 -4.08 12.87 -1.21
CA CYS A 214 -4.98 13.81 -0.57
C CYS A 214 -6.24 13.97 -1.41
N THR A 215 -7.41 13.80 -0.80
CA THR A 215 -8.70 14.04 -1.46
C THR A 215 -8.91 15.55 -1.66
N PRO A 216 -9.49 15.97 -2.80
CA PRO A 216 -9.77 17.39 -3.04
C PRO A 216 -10.89 17.90 -2.12
N LEU A 217 -11.08 19.22 -2.13
CA LEU A 217 -12.35 19.81 -1.70
C LEU A 217 -13.48 19.38 -2.67
N PRO A 218 -14.74 19.32 -2.20
CA PRO A 218 -15.90 19.07 -3.06
C PRO A 218 -16.07 20.12 -4.16
#